data_AF-A0A1F9BKI6-F1
#
_entry.id   AF-A0A1F9BKI6-F1
#
_cell.length_a   1.000
_cell.length_b   1.000
_cell.length_c   1.000
_cell.angle_alpha   90.00
_cell.angle_beta   90.00
_cell.angle_gamma   90.00
#
_symmetry.space_group_name_H-M   'P 1'
#
loop_
_entity.id
_entity.type
_entity.pdbx_description
1 polymer ?
#
loop_
_entity_poly.entity_id
_entity_poly.type
_entity_poly.pdbx_seq_one_letter_code
_entity_poly.pdbx_strand_id
1 'polypeptide(L)'
;MGAKGILKELEGEVGAINQALVNNLQSHVPLISEVGRHILLSGGKRIRPLLFLLSARMCGCQGSYLADFSTIFEYLHAATLLHDDVVDAAAVRRDHL
;
A
#
# COMPACT_ATOMS: atom_id res chain seq x y z
N MET A 1 -24.20 -9.10 3.06
CA MET A 1 -23.11 -8.21 3.50
C MET A 1 -22.34 -7.77 2.25
N GLY A 2 -22.21 -6.46 1.99
CA GLY A 2 -21.52 -5.95 0.79
C GLY A 2 -20.06 -5.54 1.08
N ALA A 3 -19.24 -5.36 0.04
CA ALA A 3 -17.82 -4.99 0.18
C ALA A 3 -17.57 -3.74 1.04
N LYS A 4 -18.47 -2.74 0.98
CA LYS A 4 -18.40 -1.56 1.85
C LYS A 4 -18.64 -1.88 3.33
N GLY A 5 -19.47 -2.88 3.63
CA GLY A 5 -19.73 -3.33 5.01
C GLY A 5 -18.50 -3.98 5.62
N ILE A 6 -17.83 -4.85 4.87
CA ILE A 6 -16.59 -5.51 5.29
C ILE A 6 -15.49 -4.48 5.59
N LEU A 7 -15.30 -3.49 4.70
CA LEU A 7 -14.28 -2.46 4.93
C LEU A 7 -14.57 -1.58 6.14
N LYS A 8 -15.85 -1.35 6.46
CA LYS A 8 -16.24 -0.62 7.67
C LYS A 8 -15.89 -1.42 8.94
N GLU A 9 -16.06 -2.73 8.92
CA GLU A 9 -15.69 -3.61 10.05
C GLU A 9 -14.17 -3.67 10.26
N LEU A 10 -13.38 -3.43 9.21
CA LEU A 10 -11.91 -3.48 9.21
C LEU A 10 -11.24 -2.10 9.36
N GLU A 11 -11.97 -1.07 9.80
CA GLU A 11 -11.46 0.30 9.89
C GLU A 11 -10.25 0.41 10.84
N GLY A 12 -10.26 -0.37 11.94
CA GLY A 12 -9.15 -0.44 12.88
C GLY A 12 -7.87 -1.02 12.24
N GLU A 13 -7.99 -2.10 11.48
CA GLU A 13 -6.90 -2.71 10.72
C GLU A 13 -6.35 -1.74 9.68
N VAL A 14 -7.23 -1.06 8.93
CA VAL A 14 -6.82 -0.04 7.95
C VAL A 14 -6.06 1.09 8.62
N GLY A 15 -6.51 1.54 9.79
CA GLY A 15 -5.80 2.54 10.61
C GLY A 15 -4.39 2.08 10.99
N ALA A 16 -4.26 0.85 11.49
CA ALA A 16 -2.96 0.27 11.85
C ALA A 16 -2.02 0.14 10.64
N ILE A 17 -2.54 -0.31 9.49
CA ILE A 17 -1.79 -0.40 8.24
C ILE A 17 -1.30 0.97 7.78
N ASN A 18 -2.15 1.99 7.81
CA ASN A 18 -1.77 3.35 7.42
C ASN A 18 -0.68 3.91 8.34
N GLN A 19 -0.76 3.68 9.65
CA GLN A 19 0.28 4.09 10.57
C GLN A 19 1.61 3.37 10.29
N ALA A 20 1.57 2.07 10.04
CA ALA A 20 2.74 1.28 9.69
C ALA A 20 3.41 1.78 8.39
N LEU A 21 2.62 2.10 7.37
CA LEU A 21 3.13 2.69 6.12
C LEU A 21 3.86 4.03 6.36
N VAL A 22 3.30 4.90 7.21
CA VAL A 22 3.94 6.18 7.54
C VAL A 22 5.25 5.95 8.29
N ASN A 23 5.25 5.05 9.27
CA ASN A 23 6.42 4.74 10.09
C ASN A 23 7.57 4.15 9.28
N ASN A 24 7.26 3.31 8.29
CA ASN A 24 8.25 2.66 7.44
C ASN A 24 8.80 3.57 6.33
N LEU A 25 8.19 4.73 6.07
CA LEU A 25 8.59 5.67 5.03
C LEU A 25 9.64 6.69 5.50
N GLN A 26 10.68 6.21 6.18
CA GLN A 26 11.78 7.05 6.65
C GLN A 26 12.97 6.95 5.69
N SER A 27 13.31 8.06 5.05
CA SER A 27 14.48 8.18 4.18
C SER A 27 15.32 9.39 4.55
N HIS A 28 16.64 9.25 4.44
CA HIS A 28 17.58 10.36 4.57
C HIS A 28 17.53 11.30 3.36
N VAL A 29 16.88 10.89 2.27
CA VAL A 29 16.66 11.70 1.08
C VAL A 29 15.22 12.22 1.09
N PRO A 30 15.00 13.53 1.31
CA PRO A 30 13.65 14.09 1.48
C PRO A 30 12.71 13.79 0.31
N LEU A 31 13.23 13.85 -0.92
CA LEU A 31 12.45 13.58 -2.14
C LEU A 31 11.86 12.16 -2.16
N ILE A 32 12.59 11.16 -1.65
CA ILE A 32 12.10 9.77 -1.61
C ILE A 32 10.89 9.67 -0.66
N SER A 33 10.96 10.31 0.51
CA SER A 33 9.86 10.34 1.46
C SER A 33 8.66 11.14 0.93
N GLU A 34 8.88 12.22 0.19
CA GLU A 34 7.81 13.01 -0.42
C GLU A 34 7.06 12.22 -1.50
N VAL A 35 7.79 11.66 -2.47
CA VAL A 35 7.21 10.84 -3.56
C VAL A 35 6.51 9.61 -2.99
N GLY A 36 7.17 8.90 -2.06
CA GLY A 36 6.58 7.72 -1.43
C GLY A 36 5.30 8.06 -0.67
N ARG A 37 5.24 9.22 0.00
CA ARG A 37 4.05 9.66 0.74
C ARG A 37 2.91 9.95 -0.23
N HIS A 38 3.22 10.61 -1.34
CA HIS A 38 2.24 10.93 -2.37
C HIS A 38 1.60 9.67 -2.94
N ILE A 39 2.39 8.66 -3.31
CA ILE A 39 1.88 7.43 -3.94
C ILE A 39 1.20 6.51 -2.93
N LEU A 40 1.78 6.33 -1.73
CA LEU A 40 1.23 5.40 -0.73
C LEU A 40 0.01 5.95 -0.01
N LEU A 41 -0.11 7.26 0.18
CA LEU A 41 -1.17 7.87 1.00
C LEU A 41 -2.27 8.58 0.19
N SER A 42 -2.28 8.49 -1.15
CA SER A 42 -3.29 9.12 -2.01
C SER A 42 -4.68 8.46 -1.97
N GLY A 43 -4.91 7.55 -1.02
CA GLY A 43 -6.22 6.93 -0.77
C GLY A 43 -6.37 5.60 -1.48
N GLY A 44 -6.50 4.53 -0.69
CA GLY A 44 -6.69 3.17 -1.20
C GLY A 44 -7.48 2.33 -0.20
N LYS A 45 -8.18 1.31 -0.71
CA LYS A 45 -8.96 0.38 0.13
C LYS A 45 -8.07 -0.59 0.94
N ARG A 46 -6.75 -0.52 0.76
CA ARG A 46 -5.74 -1.38 1.40
C ARG A 46 -6.03 -2.88 1.25
N ILE A 47 -6.54 -3.28 0.08
CA ILE A 47 -6.96 -4.66 -0.16
C ILE A 47 -5.79 -5.64 0.00
N ARG A 48 -4.60 -5.32 -0.50
CA ARG A 48 -3.44 -6.23 -0.45
C ARG A 48 -2.94 -6.44 1.00
N PRO A 49 -2.70 -5.37 1.79
CA PRO A 49 -2.39 -5.53 3.22
C PRO A 49 -3.49 -6.24 4.02
N LEU A 50 -4.76 -5.91 3.79
CA LEU A 50 -5.88 -6.55 4.48
C LEU A 50 -5.99 -8.04 4.14
N LEU A 51 -5.77 -8.43 2.89
CA LEU A 51 -5.78 -9.83 2.49
C LEU A 51 -4.72 -10.62 3.25
N PHE A 52 -3.48 -10.11 3.32
CA PHE A 52 -2.42 -10.73 4.13
C PHE A 52 -2.84 -10.87 5.59
N LEU A 53 -3.35 -9.79 6.20
CA LEU A 53 -3.67 -9.77 7.62
C LEU A 53 -4.81 -10.73 7.97
N LEU A 54 -5.84 -10.81 7.12
CA LEU A 54 -6.94 -11.77 7.27
C LEU A 54 -6.47 -13.21 7.07
N SER A 55 -5.65 -13.48 6.05
CA SER A 55 -5.07 -14.81 5.82
C SER A 55 -4.20 -15.26 6.99
N ALA A 56 -3.34 -14.38 7.51
CA ALA A 56 -2.50 -14.67 8.67
C ALA A 56 -3.35 -15.02 9.90
N ARG A 57 -4.42 -14.26 10.16
CA ARG A 57 -5.37 -14.56 11.26
C ARG A 57 -6.08 -15.90 11.07
N MET A 58 -6.48 -16.24 9.85
CA MET A 58 -7.09 -17.55 9.54
C MET A 58 -6.13 -18.72 9.79
N CYS A 59 -4.82 -18.49 9.64
CA CYS A 59 -3.78 -19.46 9.98
C CYS A 59 -3.38 -19.46 11.47
N GLY A 60 -4.07 -18.69 12.32
CA GLY A 60 -3.79 -18.61 13.75
C GLY A 60 -2.66 -17.66 14.13
N CYS A 61 -2.11 -16.87 13.20
CA CYS A 61 -1.11 -15.87 13.52
C CYS A 61 -1.75 -14.68 14.23
N GLN A 62 -1.08 -14.20 15.28
CA GLN A 62 -1.50 -13.04 16.06
C GLN A 62 -0.29 -12.16 16.37
N GLY A 63 -0.54 -10.85 16.50
CA GLY A 63 0.47 -9.87 16.89
C GLY A 63 0.36 -8.57 16.10
N SER A 64 0.83 -7.48 16.72
CA SER A 64 0.85 -6.14 16.12
C SER A 64 1.77 -6.05 14.90
N TYR A 65 2.85 -6.85 14.88
CA TYR A 65 3.82 -6.93 13.79
C TYR A 65 3.21 -7.34 12.43
N LEU A 66 2.03 -7.97 12.44
CA LEU A 66 1.33 -8.37 11.20
C LEU A 66 0.93 -7.14 10.38
N ALA A 67 0.57 -6.03 11.02
CA ALA A 67 0.30 -4.78 10.30
C ALA A 67 1.58 -4.28 9.60
N ASP A 68 2.72 -4.30 10.29
CA ASP A 68 4.00 -3.88 9.72
C ASP A 68 4.41 -4.74 8.53
N PHE A 69 4.33 -6.07 8.63
CA PHE A 69 4.63 -6.96 7.50
C PHE A 69 3.66 -6.77 6.34
N SER A 70 2.38 -6.52 6.62
CA SER A 70 1.38 -6.32 5.56
C SER A 70 1.71 -5.14 4.65
N THR A 71 2.50 -4.15 5.14
CA THR A 71 2.87 -2.97 4.36
C THR A 71 3.73 -3.32 3.13
N ILE A 72 4.49 -4.42 3.15
CA ILE A 72 5.35 -4.81 2.02
C ILE A 72 4.56 -4.95 0.72
N PHE A 73 3.32 -5.43 0.79
CA PHE A 73 2.47 -5.62 -0.39
C PHE A 73 2.02 -4.28 -0.98
N GLU A 74 1.86 -3.25 -0.16
CA GLU A 74 1.51 -1.91 -0.63
C GLU A 74 2.75 -1.18 -1.16
N TYR A 75 3.92 -1.36 -0.54
CA TYR A 75 5.19 -0.85 -1.08
C TYR A 75 5.51 -1.45 -2.45
N LEU A 76 5.38 -2.77 -2.60
CA LEU A 76 5.61 -3.44 -3.87
C LEU A 76 4.62 -2.96 -4.93
N HIS A 77 3.35 -2.80 -4.57
CA HIS A 77 2.35 -2.25 -5.47
C HIS A 77 2.66 -0.81 -5.90
N ALA A 78 3.07 0.05 -4.97
CA ALA A 78 3.46 1.42 -5.28
C ALA A 78 4.69 1.48 -6.19
N ALA A 79 5.65 0.58 -5.98
CA ALA A 79 6.83 0.47 -6.83
C ALA A 79 6.47 0.07 -8.26
N THR A 80 5.53 -0.88 -8.45
CA THR A 80 5.09 -1.24 -9.80
C THR A 80 4.37 -0.09 -10.48
N LEU A 81 3.45 0.60 -9.77
CA LEU A 81 2.75 1.78 -10.32
C LEU A 81 3.72 2.87 -10.77
N LEU A 82 4.71 3.21 -9.93
CA LEU A 82 5.70 4.23 -10.27
C LEU A 82 6.49 3.85 -11.54
N HIS A 83 6.89 2.58 -11.65
CA HIS A 83 7.63 2.10 -12.81
C HIS A 83 6.75 2.03 -14.06
N ASP A 84 5.48 1.63 -13.93
CA ASP A 84 4.50 1.59 -15.02
C ASP A 84 4.26 3.00 -15.57
N ASP A 85 4.06 4.00 -14.70
CA ASP A 85 3.87 5.40 -15.11
C ASP A 85 5.04 5.94 -15.96
N VAL A 86 6.28 5.54 -15.63
CA VAL A 86 7.48 5.91 -16.40
C VAL A 86 7.52 5.20 -17.76
N VAL A 87 7.19 3.91 -17.79
CA VAL A 87 7.16 3.11 -19.03
C VAL A 87 6.08 3.63 -19.98
N ASP A 88 4.88 3.93 -19.46
CA ASP A 88 3.74 4.40 -20.25
C ASP A 88 4.00 5.78 -20.87
N ALA A 89 4.61 6.70 -20.12
CA ALA A 89 5.02 8.00 -20.65
C ALA A 89 6.07 7.88 -21.78
N ALA A 90 6.92 6.86 -21.74
CA ALA A 90 7.88 6.59 -22.81
C ALA A 90 7.21 6.02 -24.08
N ALA A 91 6.12 5.26 -23.94
CA ALA A 91 5.35 4.73 -25.06
C ALA A 91 4.59 5.84 -25.82
N VAL A 92 3.95 6.77 -25.10
CA VAL A 92 3.25 7.93 -25.70
C VAL A 92 4.17 8.79 -26.58
N ARG A 93 5.48 8.81 -26.28
CA ARG A 93 6.48 9.54 -27.08
C ARG A 93 6.75 8.92 -28.47
N ARG A 94 6.46 7.64 -28.70
CA ARG A 94 6.67 6.98 -30.00
C ARG A 94 5.50 7.16 -30.97
N ASP A 95 4.27 7.30 -30.47
CA ASP A 95 3.07 7.50 -31.32
C ASP A 95 2.91 8.95 -31.81
N HIS A 96 3.86 9.83 -31.48
CA HIS A 96 3.96 11.21 -31.96
C HIS A 96 5.18 11.46 -32.87
N LEU A 97 5.76 10.40 -33.44
CA LEU A 97 6.71 10.44 -34.57
C LEU A 97 6.12 9.68 -35.76
#